data_AF-A0A3D4PHI6-F1
#
_entry.id   AF-A0A3D4PHI6-F1
#
_cell.length_a   1.000
_cell.length_b   1.000
_cell.length_c   1.000
_cell.angle_alpha   90.00
_cell.angle_beta   90.00
_cell.angle_gamma   90.00
#
_symmetry.space_group_name_H-M   'P 1'
#
loop_
_entity.id
_entity.type
_entity.pdbx_description
1 polymer ?
#
loop_
_entity_poly.entity_id
_entity_poly.type
_entity_poly.pdbx_seq_one_letter_code
_entity_poly.pdbx_strand_id
1 'polypeptide(L)' 'PLLALIASATDRELAKNVEYLKAENKILRARIPGQIHTTAGERQTLIKLGKGIGRAIEELITIVTPTTFFR' A
#
# COMPACT_ATOMS: atom_id res chain seq x y z
N PRO A 1 18.67 4.18 3.33
CA PRO A 1 18.76 2.73 3.07
C PRO A 1 17.65 2.16 2.19
N LEU A 2 16.35 2.29 2.53
CA LEU A 2 15.25 1.75 1.70
C LEU A 2 15.12 2.45 0.34
N LEU A 3 15.23 3.77 0.31
CA LEU A 3 15.16 4.55 -0.94
C LEU A 3 16.29 4.20 -1.91
N ALA A 4 17.49 3.90 -1.40
CA ALA A 4 18.62 3.46 -2.22
C ALA A 4 18.37 2.06 -2.82
N LEU A 5 17.78 1.15 -2.04
CA LEU A 5 17.41 -0.19 -2.50
C LEU A 5 16.34 -0.14 -3.61
N ILE A 6 15.35 0.74 -3.47
CA ILE A 6 14.32 0.96 -4.50
C ILE A 6 14.94 1.61 -5.75
N ALA A 7 15.84 2.58 -5.58
CA ALA A 7 16.46 3.30 -6.69
C ALA A 7 17.40 2.43 -7.54
N SER A 8 17.99 1.38 -6.95
CA SER A 8 18.88 0.45 -7.66
C SER A 8 18.17 -0.83 -8.15
N ALA A 9 16.92 -1.06 -7.77
CA ALA A 9 16.20 -2.30 -8.06
C ALA A 9 15.62 -2.30 -9.49
N THR A 10 15.67 -3.46 -10.12
CA THR A 10 14.95 -3.71 -11.38
C THR A 10 13.44 -3.84 -11.14
N ASP A 11 12.62 -3.65 -12.19
CA ASP A 11 11.17 -3.81 -12.10
C ASP A 11 10.73 -5.17 -11.53
N ARG A 12 11.48 -6.24 -11.85
CA ARG A 12 11.22 -7.59 -11.33
C ARG A 12 11.51 -7.70 -9.84
N GLU A 13 12.54 -7.03 -9.35
CA GLU A 13 12.87 -6.99 -7.93
C GLU A 13 11.87 -6.12 -7.16
N LEU A 14 11.44 -4.99 -7.74
CA LEU A 14 10.37 -4.17 -7.18
C LEU A 14 9.07 -4.96 -7.03
N ALA A 15 8.69 -5.78 -8.02
CA ALA A 15 7.52 -6.65 -7.92
C ALA A 15 7.60 -7.64 -6.74
N LYS A 16 8.77 -8.28 -6.55
CA LYS A 16 9.01 -9.17 -5.40
C LYS A 16 8.94 -8.44 -4.07
N ASN A 17 9.48 -7.23 -4.01
CA ASN A 17 9.41 -6.39 -2.80
C ASN A 17 7.95 -6.04 -2.47
N VAL A 18 7.15 -5.70 -3.47
CA VAL A 18 5.71 -5.45 -3.29
C VAL A 18 4.99 -6.70 -2.80
N GLU A 19 5.26 -7.88 -3.37
CA GLU A 19 4.67 -9.15 -2.95
C GLU A 19 4.99 -9.47 -1.48
N TYR A 20 6.26 -9.32 -1.09
CA TYR A 20 6.71 -9.50 0.29
C TYR A 20 5.98 -8.55 1.25
N LEU A 21 5.95 -7.25 0.93
CA LEU A 21 5.29 -6.24 1.77
C LEU A 21 3.78 -6.46 1.86
N LYS A 22 3.12 -6.99 0.81
CA LYS A 22 1.70 -7.38 0.87
C LYS A 22 1.49 -8.54 1.84
N ALA A 23 2.37 -9.56 1.82
CA ALA A 23 2.30 -10.69 2.74
C ALA A 23 2.51 -10.26 4.19
N GLU A 24 3.52 -9.42 4.44
CA GLU A 24 3.79 -8.87 5.76
C GLU A 24 2.61 -8.04 6.29
N ASN A 25 2.06 -7.14 5.47
CA ASN A 25 0.86 -6.37 5.82
C ASN A 25 -0.34 -7.28 6.14
N LYS A 26 -0.53 -8.40 5.43
CA LYS A 26 -1.59 -9.37 5.73
C LYS A 26 -1.39 -10.00 7.10
N ILE A 27 -0.16 -10.39 7.45
CA ILE A 27 0.17 -10.97 8.77
C ILE A 27 -0.06 -9.94 9.87
N LEU A 28 0.40 -8.70 9.68
CA LEU A 28 0.22 -7.63 10.65
C LEU A 28 -1.26 -7.34 10.90
N ARG A 29 -2.07 -7.26 9.83
CA ARG A 29 -3.52 -7.09 9.93
C ARG A 29 -4.20 -8.20 10.71
N ALA A 30 -3.79 -9.46 10.49
CA ALA A 30 -4.36 -10.60 11.20
C ALA A 30 -4.03 -10.59 12.70
N ARG A 31 -2.97 -9.90 13.11
CA ARG A 31 -2.57 -9.75 14.52
C ARG A 31 -3.21 -8.57 15.23
N ILE A 32 -3.75 -7.59 14.50
CA ILE A 32 -4.39 -6.42 15.09
C ILE A 32 -5.86 -6.77 15.41
N PRO A 33 -6.29 -6.73 16.69
CA PRO A 33 -7.68 -6.95 17.04
C PRO A 33 -8.54 -5.75 16.63
N GLY A 34 -9.60 -6.00 15.86
CA GLY A 34 -10.58 -5.00 15.45
C GLY A 34 -10.35 -4.41 14.04
N GLN A 35 -11.15 -3.41 13.68
CA GLN A 35 -11.08 -2.77 12.38
C GLN A 35 -10.01 -1.66 12.37
N ILE A 36 -9.12 -1.69 11.38
CA ILE A 36 -8.10 -0.66 11.17
C ILE A 36 -8.80 0.60 10.63
N HIS A 37 -9.07 1.55 11.52
CA HIS A 37 -9.63 2.84 11.15
C HIS A 37 -8.50 3.77 10.73
N THR A 38 -8.55 4.26 9.50
CA THR A 38 -7.63 5.29 9.04
C THR A 38 -8.05 6.65 9.58
N THR A 39 -7.09 7.46 9.98
CA THR A 39 -7.27 8.90 10.24
C THR A 39 -7.35 9.68 8.92
N ALA A 40 -7.78 10.94 8.98
CA ALA A 40 -7.84 11.79 7.79
C ALA A 40 -6.46 12.01 7.14
N GLY A 41 -5.40 12.17 7.95
CA GLY A 41 -4.03 12.36 7.46
C GLY A 41 -3.46 11.11 6.78
N GLU A 42 -3.74 9.93 7.33
CA GLU A 42 -3.34 8.65 6.73
C GLU A 42 -4.08 8.43 5.39
N ARG A 43 -5.39 8.72 5.34
CA ARG A 43 -6.15 8.69 4.07
C ARG A 43 -5.55 9.61 3.02
N GLN A 44 -5.21 10.85 3.37
CA GLN A 44 -4.62 11.80 2.43
C GLN A 44 -3.28 11.30 1.88
N THR A 45 -2.48 10.66 2.73
CA THR A 45 -1.19 10.08 2.36
C THR A 45 -1.37 8.92 1.38
N LEU A 46 -2.31 8.00 1.69
CA LEU A 46 -2.64 6.87 0.81
C LEU A 46 -3.21 7.33 -0.53
N ILE A 47 -4.05 8.37 -0.54
CA ILE A 47 -4.56 8.98 -1.78
C ILE A 47 -3.41 9.58 -2.61
N LYS A 48 -2.51 10.33 -1.97
CA LYS A 48 -1.37 10.95 -2.67
C LYS A 48 -0.46 9.90 -3.32
N LEU A 49 -0.10 8.86 -2.58
CA LEU A 49 0.76 7.78 -3.08
C LEU A 49 0.07 6.95 -4.15
N GLY A 50 -1.22 6.70 -3.97
CA GLY A 50 -1.98 5.88 -4.90
C GLY A 50 -2.25 6.52 -6.25
N LYS A 51 -2.21 7.86 -6.36
CA LYS A 51 -2.45 8.57 -7.63
C LYS A 51 -1.47 8.14 -8.73
N GLY A 52 -0.24 7.80 -8.36
CA GLY A 52 0.78 7.31 -9.31
C GLY A 52 0.53 5.87 -9.81
N ILE A 53 -0.31 5.10 -9.12
CA ILE A 53 -0.62 3.69 -9.43
C ILE A 53 -1.83 3.59 -10.37
N GLY A 54 -2.75 4.57 -10.33
CA GLY A 54 -3.95 4.57 -11.18
C GLY A 54 -4.94 3.47 -10.81
N ARG A 55 -5.64 2.89 -11.79
CA ARG A 55 -6.70 1.88 -11.56
C ARG A 55 -6.19 0.57 -10.94
N ALA A 56 -4.91 0.23 -11.11
CA ALA A 56 -4.31 -0.94 -10.48
C ALA A 56 -4.30 -0.88 -8.95
N ILE A 57 -4.61 0.29 -8.37
CA ILE A 57 -4.75 0.46 -6.94
C ILE A 57 -5.86 -0.41 -6.34
N GLU A 58 -6.90 -0.75 -7.10
CA GLU A 58 -8.00 -1.60 -6.62
C GLU A 58 -7.52 -2.99 -6.16
N GLU A 59 -6.47 -3.52 -6.78
CA GLU A 59 -5.86 -4.79 -6.40
C GLU A 59 -4.84 -4.67 -5.24
N LEU A 60 -4.47 -3.44 -4.89
CA LEU A 60 -3.46 -3.11 -3.88
C LEU A 60 -4.07 -2.56 -2.58
N ILE A 61 -5.20 -1.85 -2.66
CA ILE A 61 -5.87 -1.31 -1.48
C ILE A 61 -6.48 -2.41 -0.65
N THR A 62 -6.14 -2.41 0.62
CA THR A 62 -6.68 -3.38 1.57
C THR A 62 -7.31 -2.71 2.79
N ILE A 63 -6.91 -1.48 3.12
CA ILE A 63 -7.33 -0.74 4.33
C ILE A 63 -8.31 0.40 3.98
N VAL A 64 -8.13 1.03 2.81
CA VAL A 64 -8.98 2.13 2.34
C VAL A 64 -9.91 1.60 1.26
N THR A 65 -11.17 2.02 1.27
CA THR A 65 -12.11 1.62 0.23
C THR A 65 -11.78 2.29 -1.11
N PRO A 66 -12.00 1.62 -2.25
CA PRO A 66 -11.79 2.23 -3.57
C PRO A 66 -12.56 3.54 -3.73
N THR A 67 -13.76 3.61 -3.17
CA THR A 67 -14.61 4.81 -3.15
C THR A 67 -13.99 6.01 -2.43
N THR A 68 -13.12 5.78 -1.45
CA THR A 68 -12.38 6.85 -0.77
C THR A 68 -11.23 7.37 -1.64
N PHE A 69 -10.73 6.54 -2.55
CA PHE A 69 -9.60 6.87 -3.41
C PHE A 69 -10.03 7.59 -4.71
N PHE A 70 -11.16 7.21 -5.30
CA PHE A 70 -11.67 7.80 -6.56
C PHE A 70 -12.53 9.06 -6.37
N ARG A 71 -12.59 9.61 -5.16
CA ARG A 71 -13.33 10.85 -4.84
C ARG A 71 -12.55 12.11 -5.15
#